data_AF-A0A819M4I7-F1
#
_entry.id   AF-A0A819M4I7-F1
#
_cell.length_a   1.000
_cell.length_b   1.000
_cell.length_c   1.000
_cell.angle_alpha   90.00
_cell.angle_beta   90.00
_cell.angle_gamma   90.00
#
_symmetry.space_group_name_H-M   'P 1'
#
loop_
_entity.id
_entity.type
_entity.pdbx_description
1 polymer ?
#
loop_
_entity_poly.entity_id
_entity_poly.type
_entity_poly.pdbx_seq_one_letter_code
_entity_poly.pdbx_strand_id
1 'polypeptide(L)'
;MYLDRDRLKTLSEKFNAKIVPALIVLSPTGDKITSNGVEEVRVASKKALEIWPQGKSLFWSREPREGEYVWQYTACTVCYMRPLIGSRHGCTHQECSIALCETCLPKNNHEHPLVEYLMPKRTYSLEAFIGIYFCAHWCSPCRDSTPKLAELYKEAQESAPGFRIVFVSCDRDEESFNNYRAEMPWLTVPLNASAVLKEYFWDPGEYMSSLFIP
;
A
#
# COMPACT_ATOMS: atom_id res chain seq x y z
N MET A 1 3.03 -8.22 42.86
CA MET A 1 3.44 -6.79 42.99
C MET A 1 4.96 -6.55 42.91
N TYR A 2 5.84 -7.57 42.90
CA TYR A 2 7.30 -7.38 42.82
C TYR A 2 7.89 -7.37 41.39
N LEU A 3 7.24 -8.03 40.42
CA LEU A 3 7.72 -8.14 39.04
C LEU A 3 7.78 -6.80 38.26
N ASP A 4 7.14 -5.75 38.74
CA ASP A 4 7.03 -4.49 37.99
C ASP A 4 8.19 -3.52 38.27
N ARG A 5 8.73 -3.53 39.49
CA ARG A 5 9.86 -2.64 39.88
C ARG A 5 11.15 -3.00 39.15
N ASP A 6 11.45 -4.29 39.01
CA ASP A 6 12.67 -4.73 38.31
C ASP A 6 12.58 -4.47 36.80
N ARG A 7 11.38 -4.60 36.21
CA ARG A 7 11.14 -4.27 34.80
C ARG A 7 11.29 -2.77 34.54
N LEU A 8 10.73 -1.94 35.42
CA LEU A 8 10.86 -0.48 35.33
C LEU A 8 12.31 -0.02 35.47
N LYS A 9 13.07 -0.62 36.40
CA LYS A 9 14.49 -0.32 36.61
C LYS A 9 15.33 -0.71 35.39
N THR A 10 15.11 -1.90 34.84
CA THR A 10 15.78 -2.39 33.62
C THR A 10 15.51 -1.48 32.41
N LEU A 11 14.26 -1.03 32.23
CA LEU A 11 13.90 -0.12 31.13
C LEU A 11 14.47 1.29 31.33
N SER A 12 14.43 1.81 32.57
CA SER A 12 15.00 3.11 32.91
C SER A 12 16.51 3.14 32.69
N GLU A 13 17.23 2.09 33.08
CA GLU A 13 18.66 1.95 32.83
C GLU A 13 18.96 1.81 31.33
N LYS A 14 18.24 0.93 30.62
CA LYS A 14 18.42 0.70 29.18
C LYS A 14 18.27 1.98 28.35
N PHE A 15 17.30 2.82 28.69
CA PHE A 15 17.03 4.04 27.94
C PHE A 15 17.54 5.32 28.62
N ASN A 16 18.26 5.19 29.75
CA ASN A 16 18.81 6.28 30.53
C ASN A 16 17.74 7.29 31.00
N ALA A 17 16.56 6.81 31.37
CA ALA A 17 15.44 7.60 31.88
C ALA A 17 15.66 7.93 33.37
N LYS A 18 16.39 9.01 33.66
CA LYS A 18 16.80 9.38 35.03
C LYS A 18 15.77 10.21 35.80
N ILE A 19 14.85 10.88 35.12
CA ILE A 19 13.95 11.89 35.72
C ILE A 19 12.53 11.65 35.19
N VAL A 20 11.53 11.69 36.08
CA VAL A 20 10.11 11.64 35.71
C VAL A 20 9.50 13.05 35.71
N PRO A 21 8.62 13.39 34.75
CA PRO A 21 8.23 12.57 33.60
C PRO A 21 9.38 12.42 32.57
N ALA A 22 9.52 11.22 32.00
CA ALA A 22 10.46 10.93 30.91
C ALA A 22 9.67 10.61 29.63
N LEU A 23 10.11 11.16 28.50
CA LEU A 23 9.64 10.79 27.18
C LEU A 23 10.87 10.51 26.32
N ILE A 24 11.07 9.24 26.01
CA ILE A 24 12.12 8.77 25.11
C ILE A 24 11.45 8.45 23.78
N VAL A 25 11.98 9.01 22.71
CA VAL A 25 11.50 8.77 21.36
C VAL A 25 12.48 7.83 20.67
N LEU A 26 11.97 6.75 20.09
CA LEU A 26 12.75 5.75 19.36
C LEU A 26 12.31 5.75 17.89
N SER A 27 13.24 5.43 17.00
CA SER A 27 12.96 5.18 15.59
C SER A 27 12.32 3.80 15.38
N PRO A 28 11.73 3.52 14.20
CA PRO A 28 11.18 2.20 13.89
C PRO A 28 12.20 1.04 13.96
N THR A 29 13.50 1.32 13.76
CA THR A 29 14.59 0.34 13.90
C THR A 29 15.01 0.12 15.36
N GLY A 30 14.44 0.88 16.30
CA GLY A 30 14.74 0.81 17.73
C GLY A 30 15.85 1.76 18.19
N ASP A 31 16.46 2.53 17.30
CA ASP A 31 17.49 3.51 17.64
C ASP A 31 16.89 4.71 18.38
N LYS A 32 17.60 5.22 19.40
CA LYS A 32 17.12 6.34 20.23
C LYS A 32 17.23 7.67 19.49
N ILE A 33 16.10 8.36 19.31
CA ILE A 33 16.01 9.70 18.72
C ILE A 33 16.29 10.78 19.76
N THR A 34 15.61 10.73 20.91
CA THR A 34 15.83 11.66 22.02
C THR A 34 15.47 11.00 23.35
N SER A 35 16.13 11.41 24.43
CA SER A 35 15.73 11.14 25.82
C SER A 35 15.10 12.35 26.51
N ASN A 36 15.01 13.49 25.82
CA ASN A 36 14.58 14.78 26.35
C ASN A 36 13.20 15.18 25.79
N GLY A 37 12.40 14.22 25.34
CA GLY A 37 11.16 14.49 24.60
C GLY A 37 10.15 15.34 25.38
N VAL A 38 10.14 15.28 26.72
CA VAL A 38 9.27 16.14 27.55
C VAL A 38 9.61 17.61 27.37
N GLU A 39 10.90 17.95 27.43
CA GLU A 39 11.34 19.34 27.29
C GLU A 39 11.10 19.84 25.87
N GLU A 40 11.36 18.99 24.88
CA GLU A 40 11.14 19.32 23.47
C GLU A 40 9.65 19.55 23.17
N VAL A 41 8.74 18.74 23.73
CA VAL A 41 7.29 18.99 23.65
C VAL A 41 6.90 20.26 24.42
N ARG A 42 7.51 20.51 25.58
CA ARG A 42 7.25 21.73 26.37
C ARG A 42 7.63 23.00 25.61
N VAL A 43 8.79 23.00 24.96
CA VAL A 43 9.34 24.16 24.24
C VAL A 43 8.70 24.31 22.86
N ALA A 44 8.60 23.24 22.09
CA ALA A 44 8.20 23.29 20.68
C ALA A 44 6.72 22.92 20.46
N SER A 45 6.00 22.44 21.48
CA SER A 45 4.62 21.98 21.35
C SER A 45 4.47 20.97 20.20
N LYS A 46 3.52 21.20 19.28
CA LYS A 46 3.32 20.33 18.10
C LYS A 46 4.53 20.28 17.17
N LYS A 47 5.39 21.31 17.18
CA LYS A 47 6.62 21.36 16.37
C LYS A 47 7.70 20.41 16.87
N ALA A 48 7.57 19.82 18.07
CA ALA A 48 8.48 18.78 18.54
C ALA A 48 8.54 17.59 17.56
N LEU A 49 7.40 17.28 16.92
CA LEU A 49 7.32 16.27 15.86
C LEU A 49 8.17 16.65 14.65
N GLU A 50 8.26 17.93 14.28
CA GLU A 50 9.12 18.36 13.17
C GLU A 50 10.62 18.33 13.54
N ILE A 51 10.95 18.36 14.82
CA ILE A 51 12.35 18.30 15.30
C ILE A 51 12.84 16.85 15.32
N TRP A 52 11.96 15.90 15.64
CA TRP A 52 12.28 14.48 15.58
C TRP A 52 12.48 14.09 14.10
N PRO A 53 13.65 13.55 13.70
CA PRO A 53 13.97 13.27 12.30
C PRO A 53 12.87 12.48 11.59
N GLN A 54 12.22 11.57 12.32
CA GLN A 54 11.13 10.76 11.85
C GLN A 54 9.80 11.50 11.86
N GLY A 55 9.55 12.51 12.68
CA GLY A 55 8.29 13.24 12.54
C GLY A 55 8.25 14.06 11.24
N LYS A 56 9.38 14.54 10.72
CA LYS A 56 9.42 15.05 9.33
C LYS A 56 9.10 13.99 8.27
N SER A 57 9.49 12.72 8.47
CA SER A 57 9.19 11.63 7.53
C SER A 57 7.81 10.99 7.74
N LEU A 58 7.30 10.97 8.98
CA LEU A 58 5.98 10.47 9.37
C LEU A 58 4.85 11.38 8.88
N PHE A 59 5.16 12.65 8.66
CA PHE A 59 4.24 13.66 8.13
C PHE A 59 4.63 14.17 6.73
N TRP A 60 5.58 13.54 6.04
CA TRP A 60 5.82 13.87 4.64
C TRP A 60 4.66 13.30 3.80
N SER A 61 3.56 14.03 3.77
CA SER A 61 2.50 13.91 2.78
C SER A 61 2.42 15.23 2.02
N ARG A 62 2.39 15.14 0.70
CA ARG A 62 1.94 16.24 -0.15
C ARG A 62 0.45 16.06 -0.41
N GLU A 63 -0.24 17.11 -0.82
CA GLU A 63 -1.59 16.92 -1.35
C GLU A 63 -1.54 16.04 -2.62
N PRO A 64 -2.49 15.09 -2.78
CA PRO A 64 -2.61 14.32 -4.01
C PRO A 64 -3.01 15.26 -5.15
N ARG A 65 -2.39 15.07 -6.31
CA ARG A 65 -2.81 15.75 -7.53
C ARG A 65 -4.07 15.08 -8.08
N GLU A 66 -4.78 15.79 -8.93
CA GLU A 66 -5.93 15.22 -9.63
C GLU A 66 -5.53 13.94 -10.38
N GLY A 67 -6.31 12.88 -10.21
CA GLY A 67 -6.03 11.56 -10.77
C GLY A 67 -5.06 10.67 -9.99
N GLU A 68 -4.39 11.16 -8.95
CA GLU A 68 -3.49 10.32 -8.13
C GLU A 68 -4.23 9.49 -7.09
N TYR A 69 -3.77 8.26 -6.89
CA TYR A 69 -4.30 7.36 -5.88
C TYR A 69 -3.79 7.70 -4.48
N VAL A 70 -4.64 7.47 -3.46
CA VAL A 70 -4.30 7.68 -2.04
C VAL A 70 -4.48 6.39 -1.26
N TRP A 71 -3.41 5.90 -0.64
CA TRP A 71 -3.39 4.68 0.16
C TRP A 71 -3.44 5.02 1.65
N GLN A 72 -4.66 5.28 2.15
CA GLN A 72 -4.93 5.85 3.48
C GLN A 72 -4.15 5.20 4.64
N TYR A 73 -3.99 3.88 4.60
CA TYR A 73 -3.39 3.09 5.67
C TYR A 73 -2.02 2.51 5.33
N THR A 74 -1.48 2.86 4.17
CA THR A 74 -0.19 2.36 3.70
C THR A 74 0.86 3.45 3.82
N ALA A 75 2.02 3.10 4.37
CA ALA A 75 3.20 3.96 4.36
C ALA A 75 4.25 3.39 3.42
N CYS A 76 5.00 4.26 2.74
CA CYS A 76 6.21 3.82 2.04
C CYS A 76 7.23 3.28 3.05
N THR A 77 7.76 2.07 2.88
CA THR A 77 8.72 1.44 3.79
C THR A 77 10.06 2.19 3.84
N VAL A 78 10.40 2.95 2.79
CA VAL A 78 11.67 3.70 2.70
C VAL A 78 11.52 5.14 3.19
N CYS A 79 10.58 5.91 2.63
CA CYS A 79 10.43 7.33 2.98
C CYS A 79 9.36 7.60 4.04
N TYR A 80 8.62 6.57 4.47
CA TYR A 80 7.54 6.66 5.46
C TYR A 80 6.38 7.59 5.10
N MET A 81 6.28 8.03 3.83
CA MET A 81 5.14 8.79 3.30
C MET A 81 3.83 8.09 3.66
N ARG A 82 2.95 8.78 4.39
CA ARG A 82 1.62 8.29 4.76
C ARG A 82 0.58 9.44 4.68
N PRO A 83 -0.56 9.25 3.99
CA PRO A 83 -0.85 8.11 3.13
C PRO A 83 0.13 8.04 1.96
N LEU A 84 0.44 6.84 1.47
CA LEU A 84 1.19 6.71 0.22
C LEU A 84 0.33 7.32 -0.90
N ILE A 85 0.91 8.18 -1.72
CA ILE A 85 0.23 8.87 -2.82
C ILE A 85 0.86 8.48 -4.15
N GLY A 86 0.03 8.17 -5.14
CA GLY A 86 0.43 7.67 -6.45
C GLY A 86 0.56 6.14 -6.49
N SER A 87 1.45 5.64 -7.35
CA SER A 87 1.71 4.22 -7.53
C SER A 87 2.32 3.58 -6.27
N ARG A 88 1.67 2.52 -5.77
CA ARG A 88 2.20 1.68 -4.70
C ARG A 88 2.88 0.48 -5.32
N HIS A 89 4.06 0.12 -4.84
CA HIS A 89 4.75 -1.11 -5.23
C HIS A 89 4.88 -2.01 -4.01
N GLY A 90 4.52 -3.28 -4.11
CA GLY A 90 4.59 -4.22 -2.99
C GLY A 90 5.06 -5.60 -3.42
N CYS A 91 5.36 -6.44 -2.45
CA CYS A 91 5.77 -7.82 -2.69
C CYS A 91 4.57 -8.75 -2.63
N THR A 92 4.58 -9.79 -3.46
CA THR A 92 3.53 -10.82 -3.51
C THR A 92 3.79 -12.01 -2.58
N HIS A 93 4.95 -12.06 -1.91
CA HIS A 93 5.29 -13.11 -0.95
C HIS A 93 4.57 -12.87 0.37
N GLN A 94 3.91 -13.90 0.92
CA GLN A 94 3.03 -13.78 2.10
C GLN A 94 3.71 -13.21 3.35
N GLU A 95 5.02 -13.40 3.50
CA GLU A 95 5.77 -12.92 4.66
C GLU A 95 6.29 -11.48 4.50
N CYS A 96 6.06 -10.86 3.34
CA CYS A 96 6.58 -9.54 3.01
C CYS A 96 5.50 -8.46 3.13
N SER A 97 5.77 -7.43 3.92
CA SER A 97 4.85 -6.30 4.14
C SER A 97 5.36 -4.99 3.52
N ILE A 98 6.24 -5.08 2.53
CA ILE A 98 6.84 -3.91 1.89
C ILE A 98 5.82 -3.17 1.03
N ALA A 99 5.82 -1.85 1.12
CA ALA A 99 5.08 -0.96 0.25
C ALA A 99 5.97 0.23 -0.10
N LEU A 100 6.16 0.54 -1.38
CA LEU A 100 7.04 1.62 -1.83
C LEU A 100 6.28 2.59 -2.72
N CYS A 101 6.57 3.88 -2.56
CA CYS A 101 6.21 4.86 -3.58
C CYS A 101 7.17 4.71 -4.78
N GLU A 102 6.74 5.21 -5.94
CA GLU A 102 7.51 5.22 -7.18
C GLU A 102 8.95 5.74 -7.00
N THR A 103 9.14 6.87 -6.30
CA THR A 103 10.47 7.46 -6.05
C THR A 103 11.39 6.57 -5.22
N CYS A 104 10.82 5.71 -4.36
CA CYS A 104 11.59 4.82 -3.48
C CYS A 104 11.77 3.42 -4.05
N LEU A 105 11.05 3.07 -5.12
CA LEU A 105 11.21 1.80 -5.80
C LEU A 105 12.67 1.51 -6.17
N PRO A 106 13.46 2.40 -6.81
CA PRO A 106 14.85 2.07 -7.14
C PRO A 106 15.82 2.06 -5.94
N LYS A 107 15.37 2.49 -4.75
CA LYS A 107 16.22 2.66 -3.54
C LYS A 107 16.08 1.52 -2.54
N ASN A 108 15.26 0.53 -2.87
CA ASN A 108 14.92 -0.56 -1.97
C ASN A 108 15.94 -1.70 -2.10
N ASN A 109 16.16 -2.43 -1.00
CA ASN A 109 17.02 -3.62 -0.96
C ASN A 109 16.18 -4.90 -0.77
N HIS A 110 14.93 -4.90 -1.24
CA HIS A 110 14.05 -6.06 -1.14
C HIS A 110 14.41 -7.09 -2.22
N GLU A 111 14.58 -8.34 -1.79
CA GLU A 111 15.11 -9.40 -2.65
C GLU A 111 14.06 -9.99 -3.60
N HIS A 112 12.78 -9.88 -3.28
CA HIS A 112 11.71 -10.39 -4.13
C HIS A 112 11.27 -9.38 -5.19
N PRO A 113 10.78 -9.85 -6.36
CA PRO A 113 10.14 -9.00 -7.34
C PRO A 113 8.99 -8.20 -6.73
N LEU A 114 8.96 -6.90 -7.03
CA LEU A 114 7.91 -5.99 -6.62
C LEU A 114 6.95 -5.75 -7.77
N VAL A 115 5.66 -5.64 -7.44
CA VAL A 115 4.58 -5.38 -8.39
C VAL A 115 3.94 -4.05 -8.09
N GLU A 116 3.56 -3.32 -9.13
CA GLU A 116 2.75 -2.12 -8.99
C GLU A 116 1.31 -2.52 -8.62
N TYR A 117 0.86 -2.05 -7.46
CA TYR A 117 -0.52 -2.11 -7.04
C TYR A 117 -1.25 -0.90 -7.62
N LEU A 118 -2.15 -1.16 -8.57
CA LEU A 118 -2.77 -0.10 -9.36
C LEU A 118 -3.95 0.59 -8.68
N MET A 119 -4.52 0.05 -7.58
CA MET A 119 -5.71 0.64 -6.95
C MET A 119 -5.77 0.45 -5.43
N PRO A 120 -5.92 1.51 -4.61
CA PRO A 120 -6.30 1.37 -3.21
C PRO A 120 -7.73 0.82 -3.14
N LYS A 121 -8.06 0.11 -2.04
CA LYS A 121 -9.45 -0.12 -1.60
C LYS A 121 -10.10 1.26 -1.39
N ARG A 122 -10.55 1.94 -2.45
CA ARG A 122 -11.69 2.83 -2.28
C ARG A 122 -12.84 1.90 -1.96
N THR A 123 -13.55 2.23 -0.89
CA THR A 123 -14.95 1.88 -0.74
C THR A 123 -15.54 2.01 -2.13
N TYR A 124 -15.87 0.87 -2.74
CA TYR A 124 -16.62 0.87 -3.98
C TYR A 124 -17.75 1.87 -3.72
N SER A 125 -17.84 2.92 -4.55
CA SER A 125 -19.18 3.46 -4.77
C SER A 125 -20.02 2.22 -5.07
N LEU A 126 -21.19 2.08 -4.45
CA LEU A 126 -22.09 0.94 -4.69
C LEU A 126 -22.43 0.76 -6.19
N GLU A 127 -21.99 1.69 -7.04
CA GLU A 127 -22.15 1.79 -8.49
C GLU A 127 -20.90 1.40 -9.30
N ALA A 128 -19.78 0.98 -8.66
CA ALA A 128 -18.55 0.59 -9.36
C ALA A 128 -18.52 -0.91 -9.66
N PHE A 129 -18.47 -1.28 -10.95
CA PHE A 129 -18.39 -2.66 -11.43
C PHE A 129 -16.96 -2.99 -11.87
N ILE A 130 -16.37 -4.07 -11.35
CA ILE A 130 -15.10 -4.59 -11.83
C ILE A 130 -15.32 -5.88 -12.64
N GLY A 131 -14.87 -5.88 -13.89
CA GLY A 131 -14.71 -7.09 -14.70
C GLY A 131 -13.30 -7.66 -14.56
N ILE A 132 -13.18 -8.94 -14.21
CA ILE A 132 -11.90 -9.66 -14.25
C ILE A 132 -11.83 -10.39 -15.59
N TYR A 133 -10.87 -10.01 -16.43
CA TYR A 133 -10.71 -10.56 -17.76
C TYR A 133 -9.54 -11.54 -17.79
N PHE A 134 -9.84 -12.85 -17.86
CA PHE A 134 -8.85 -13.90 -18.00
C PHE A 134 -8.62 -14.21 -19.48
N CYS A 135 -7.40 -14.05 -19.98
CA CYS A 135 -7.10 -14.30 -21.38
C CYS A 135 -5.60 -14.53 -21.61
N ALA A 136 -5.24 -15.02 -22.79
CA ALA A 136 -3.85 -15.20 -23.18
C ALA A 136 -3.66 -14.93 -24.66
N HIS A 137 -2.47 -14.47 -25.02
CA HIS A 137 -2.09 -14.14 -26.38
C HIS A 137 -2.18 -15.35 -27.31
N TRP A 138 -1.78 -16.54 -26.82
CA TRP A 138 -1.80 -17.78 -27.60
C TRP A 138 -3.23 -18.27 -27.92
N CYS A 139 -4.26 -17.77 -27.24
CA CYS A 139 -5.64 -18.20 -27.40
C CYS A 139 -6.33 -17.49 -28.59
N SER A 140 -6.69 -18.23 -29.63
CA SER A 140 -7.28 -17.64 -30.86
C SER A 140 -8.62 -16.92 -30.64
N PRO A 141 -9.62 -17.51 -29.94
CA PRO A 141 -10.89 -16.82 -29.65
C PRO A 141 -10.72 -15.54 -28.84
N CYS A 142 -9.65 -15.48 -28.04
CA CYS A 142 -9.27 -14.34 -27.20
C CYS A 142 -8.84 -13.13 -28.04
N ARG A 143 -8.02 -13.36 -29.08
CA ARG A 143 -7.56 -12.31 -30.00
C ARG A 143 -8.70 -11.67 -30.79
N ASP A 144 -9.74 -12.44 -31.11
CA ASP A 144 -10.92 -11.91 -31.82
C ASP A 144 -11.87 -11.12 -30.91
N SER A 145 -11.88 -11.42 -29.61
CA SER A 145 -12.81 -10.85 -28.63
C SER A 145 -12.26 -9.61 -27.92
N THR A 146 -10.94 -9.52 -27.74
CA THR A 146 -10.28 -8.41 -27.03
C THR A 146 -10.52 -7.05 -27.68
N PRO A 147 -10.44 -6.89 -29.02
CA PRO A 147 -10.68 -5.59 -29.66
C PRO A 147 -12.10 -5.07 -29.40
N LYS A 148 -13.10 -5.95 -29.45
CA LYS A 148 -14.51 -5.61 -29.18
C LYS A 148 -14.72 -5.21 -27.73
N LEU A 149 -14.07 -5.92 -26.80
CA LEU A 149 -14.12 -5.58 -25.38
C LEU A 149 -13.43 -4.24 -25.10
N ALA A 150 -12.33 -3.93 -25.80
CA ALA A 150 -11.63 -2.66 -25.69
C ALA A 150 -12.47 -1.47 -26.19
N GLU A 151 -13.23 -1.66 -27.27
CA GLU A 151 -14.18 -0.66 -27.78
C GLU A 151 -15.30 -0.39 -26.76
N LEU A 152 -15.97 -1.44 -26.28
CA LEU A 152 -16.99 -1.34 -25.24
C LEU A 152 -16.46 -0.69 -23.96
N TYR A 153 -15.21 -1.00 -23.57
CA TYR A 153 -14.60 -0.41 -22.39
C TYR A 153 -14.44 1.11 -22.52
N LYS A 154 -14.05 1.60 -23.70
CA LYS A 154 -13.91 3.04 -23.97
C LYS A 154 -15.25 3.75 -23.88
N GLU A 155 -16.30 3.21 -24.50
CA GLU A 155 -17.67 3.75 -24.40
C GLU A 155 -18.18 3.74 -22.96
N ALA A 156 -17.88 2.67 -22.22
CA ALA A 156 -18.24 2.55 -20.82
C ALA A 156 -17.47 3.55 -19.93
N GLN A 157 -16.26 3.98 -20.28
CA GLN A 157 -15.58 5.04 -19.53
C GLN A 157 -16.31 6.38 -19.61
N GLU A 158 -17.03 6.65 -20.71
CA GLU A 158 -17.80 7.87 -20.90
C GLU A 158 -19.19 7.80 -20.24
N SER A 159 -19.85 6.64 -20.32
CA SER A 159 -21.25 6.46 -19.90
C SER A 159 -21.43 5.82 -18.52
N ALA A 160 -20.44 5.07 -18.05
CA ALA A 160 -20.43 4.34 -16.79
C ALA A 160 -19.04 4.47 -16.12
N PRO A 161 -18.69 5.67 -15.61
CA PRO A 161 -17.34 5.98 -15.15
C PRO A 161 -16.85 5.13 -13.97
N GLY A 162 -17.71 4.29 -13.37
CA GLY A 162 -17.37 3.29 -12.35
C GLY A 162 -16.97 1.92 -12.90
N PHE A 163 -17.14 1.63 -14.19
CA PHE A 163 -16.77 0.33 -14.77
C PHE A 163 -15.26 0.24 -15.02
N ARG A 164 -14.61 -0.79 -14.48
CA ARG A 164 -13.18 -1.06 -14.67
C ARG A 164 -12.96 -2.51 -15.07
N ILE A 165 -11.95 -2.75 -15.92
CA ILE A 165 -11.51 -4.11 -16.26
C ILE A 165 -10.11 -4.32 -15.68
N VAL A 166 -9.86 -5.51 -15.15
CA VAL A 166 -8.55 -5.98 -14.69
C VAL A 166 -8.20 -7.23 -15.48
N PHE A 167 -7.16 -7.14 -16.30
CA PHE A 167 -6.63 -8.24 -17.12
C PHE A 167 -5.74 -9.16 -16.30
N VAL A 168 -6.07 -10.45 -16.30
CA VAL A 168 -5.27 -11.53 -15.73
C VAL A 168 -4.80 -12.41 -16.88
N SER A 169 -3.49 -12.36 -17.14
CA SER A 169 -2.91 -13.14 -18.22
C SER A 169 -2.76 -14.61 -17.83
N CYS A 170 -3.09 -15.49 -18.79
CA CYS A 170 -2.78 -16.92 -18.77
C CYS A 170 -1.61 -17.25 -19.72
N ASP A 171 -0.84 -16.25 -20.15
CA ASP A 171 0.41 -16.44 -20.89
C ASP A 171 1.46 -17.10 -20.00
N ARG A 172 2.48 -17.71 -20.62
CA ARG A 172 3.49 -18.50 -19.90
C ARG A 172 4.82 -17.76 -19.78
N ASP A 173 4.95 -16.63 -20.46
CA ASP A 173 6.17 -15.85 -20.58
C ASP A 173 5.86 -14.35 -20.61
N GLU A 174 6.82 -13.55 -20.13
CA GLU A 174 6.65 -12.11 -20.00
C GLU A 174 6.56 -11.40 -21.35
N GLU A 175 7.17 -11.93 -22.40
CA GLU A 175 7.15 -11.33 -23.73
C GLU A 175 5.75 -11.36 -24.32
N SER A 176 5.11 -12.54 -24.32
CA SER A 176 3.72 -12.71 -24.77
C SER A 176 2.74 -11.88 -23.94
N PHE A 177 2.95 -11.85 -22.61
CA PHE A 177 2.19 -10.99 -21.71
C PHE A 177 2.30 -9.50 -22.06
N ASN A 178 3.52 -9.01 -22.23
CA ASN A 178 3.80 -7.59 -22.48
C ASN A 178 3.28 -7.13 -23.85
N ASN A 179 3.44 -7.96 -24.88
CA ASN A 179 2.93 -7.66 -26.20
C ASN A 179 1.40 -7.57 -26.18
N TYR A 180 0.73 -8.52 -25.54
CA TYR A 180 -0.72 -8.58 -25.56
C TYR A 180 -1.39 -7.53 -24.66
N ARG A 181 -0.82 -7.25 -23.48
CA ARG A 181 -1.34 -6.18 -22.60
C ARG A 181 -1.23 -4.80 -23.25
N ALA A 182 -0.24 -4.58 -24.13
CA ALA A 182 -0.04 -3.29 -24.79
C ALA A 182 -1.19 -2.93 -25.75
N GLU A 183 -1.95 -3.92 -26.19
CA GLU A 183 -3.14 -3.75 -27.03
C GLU A 183 -4.41 -3.37 -26.23
N MET A 184 -4.33 -3.38 -24.88
CA MET A 184 -5.50 -3.24 -24.01
C MET A 184 -5.54 -1.89 -23.28
N PRO A 185 -6.72 -1.24 -23.19
CA PRO A 185 -6.86 0.08 -22.54
C PRO A 185 -7.10 0.02 -21.03
N TRP A 186 -7.03 -1.16 -20.41
CA TRP A 186 -7.38 -1.39 -19.01
C TRP A 186 -6.19 -1.86 -18.15
N LEU A 187 -6.43 -1.98 -16.84
CA LEU A 187 -5.41 -2.37 -15.88
C LEU A 187 -5.07 -3.86 -16.03
N THR A 188 -3.85 -4.26 -15.66
CA THR A 188 -3.43 -5.66 -15.68
C THR A 188 -2.74 -6.07 -14.39
N VAL A 189 -2.95 -7.32 -14.00
CA VAL A 189 -2.17 -7.98 -12.95
C VAL A 189 -0.87 -8.48 -13.57
N PRO A 190 0.30 -8.18 -12.98
CA PRO A 190 1.57 -8.74 -13.45
C PRO A 190 1.53 -10.26 -13.50
N LEU A 191 2.19 -10.85 -14.50
CA LEU A 191 2.10 -12.27 -14.83
C LEU A 191 2.32 -13.23 -13.64
N ASN A 192 3.26 -12.88 -12.74
CA ASN A 192 3.62 -13.67 -11.55
C ASN A 192 2.90 -13.21 -10.27
N ALA A 193 1.85 -12.41 -10.39
CA ALA A 193 1.14 -11.76 -9.29
C ALA A 193 -0.31 -12.24 -9.13
N SER A 194 -0.66 -13.41 -9.67
CA SER A 194 -2.01 -13.99 -9.54
C SER A 194 -2.47 -14.17 -8.08
N ALA A 195 -1.52 -14.34 -7.14
CA ALA A 195 -1.80 -14.36 -5.70
C ALA A 195 -2.42 -13.04 -5.18
N VAL A 196 -2.13 -11.91 -5.84
CA VAL A 196 -2.65 -10.59 -5.46
C VAL A 196 -4.14 -10.47 -5.76
N LEU A 197 -4.71 -11.30 -6.65
CA LEU A 197 -6.16 -11.33 -6.90
C LEU A 197 -6.97 -11.61 -5.62
N LYS A 198 -6.44 -12.41 -4.68
CA LYS A 198 -7.09 -12.63 -3.38
C LYS A 198 -7.12 -11.34 -2.55
N GLU A 199 -6.05 -10.54 -2.56
CA GLU A 199 -6.02 -9.24 -1.89
C GLU A 199 -6.90 -8.19 -2.58
N TYR A 200 -7.07 -8.29 -3.90
CA TYR A 200 -7.94 -7.39 -4.68
C TYR A 200 -9.43 -7.71 -4.58
N PHE A 201 -9.82 -8.99 -4.48
CA PHE A 201 -11.20 -9.44 -4.68
C PHE A 201 -11.82 -10.25 -3.53
N TRP A 202 -11.06 -10.65 -2.49
CA TRP A 202 -11.59 -11.48 -1.39
C TRP A 202 -11.39 -10.85 0.00
N ASP A 203 -12.46 -10.24 0.53
CA ASP A 203 -13.02 -10.62 1.84
C ASP A 203 -14.44 -10.01 1.98
N PRO A 204 -15.51 -10.79 1.72
CA PRO A 204 -16.89 -10.35 1.94
C PRO A 204 -17.32 -10.34 3.42
N GLY A 205 -16.42 -10.62 4.38
CA GLY A 205 -16.81 -11.20 5.67
C GLY A 205 -16.70 -10.34 6.93
N GLU A 206 -15.74 -9.43 7.08
CA GLU A 206 -15.62 -8.68 8.36
C GLU A 206 -16.71 -7.61 8.58
N TYR A 207 -17.48 -7.26 7.54
CA TYR A 207 -18.61 -6.33 7.67
C TYR A 207 -19.99 -7.01 7.79
N MET A 208 -20.06 -8.35 7.64
CA MET A 208 -21.32 -9.11 7.74
C MET A 208 -21.46 -9.86 9.07
N SER A 209 -20.38 -10.04 9.84
CA SER A 209 -20.43 -10.64 11.18
C SER A 209 -20.90 -9.66 12.28
N SER A 210 -21.00 -8.36 11.99
CA SER A 210 -21.56 -7.34 12.89
C SER A 210 -23.03 -7.00 12.60
N LEU A 211 -23.62 -7.55 11.54
CA LEU A 211 -25.04 -7.40 11.19
C LEU A 211 -25.90 -8.62 11.52
N PHE A 212 -25.29 -9.68 12.06
CA PHE A 212 -26.01 -10.81 12.65
C PHE A 212 -25.33 -11.25 13.94
N ILE A 213 -25.73 -10.60 15.04
CA ILE A 213 -25.75 -11.21 16.37
C ILE A 213 -27.25 -11.38 16.69
N PRO A 214 -27.72 -12.53 17.20
CA PRO A 214 -29.12 -12.68 17.62
C PRO A 214 -29.53 -11.66 18.69
#